data_AF-A0A034VNI1-F1
#
_entry.id   AF-A0A034VNI1-F1
#
_cell.length_a   1.000
_cell.length_b   1.000
_cell.length_c   1.000
_cell.angle_alpha   90.00
_cell.angle_beta   90.00
_cell.angle_gamma   90.00
#
_symmetry.space_group_name_H-M   'P 1'
#
loop_
_entity.id
_entity.type
_entity.pdbx_description
1 polymer ?
#
loop_
_entity_poly.entity_id
_entity_poly.type
_entity_poly.pdbx_seq_one_letter_code
_entity_poly.pdbx_strand_id
1 'polypeptide(L)'
;MLINEFDNYQDLHSSGYYMFLITNRAFGYWLDCFCALYIAVTTLSFLVSSPDNGGDVGLAVTQAMGLTGMVQWGMRQSAELENSMTSVERLIEYEEIEPEGELESKLSKKPPKTWPEQGKIVFDELSLRYFPDSKSDRVLKSLSFEIQPSEKVGIVGRTGAGKSSLINALFRLSYNEGSIIIDTRNIEELGLHDLRS
;
A
#
# COMPACT_ATOMS: atom_id res chain seq x y z
N MET A 1 -16.16 -21.53 17.40
CA MET A 1 -14.75 -21.20 17.12
C MET A 1 -14.67 -20.01 16.17
N LEU A 2 -15.20 -20.09 14.95
CA LEU A 2 -15.27 -18.96 14.00
C LEU A 2 -16.03 -17.73 14.52
N ILE A 3 -17.13 -17.93 15.25
CA ILE A 3 -17.91 -16.82 15.84
C ILE A 3 -17.05 -16.04 16.85
N ASN A 4 -16.44 -16.73 17.81
CA ASN A 4 -15.57 -16.09 18.79
C ASN A 4 -14.36 -15.37 18.15
N GLU A 5 -13.83 -15.92 17.05
CA GLU A 5 -12.75 -15.28 16.31
C GLU A 5 -13.22 -14.00 15.60
N PHE A 6 -14.40 -14.05 14.96
CA PHE A 6 -15.05 -12.88 14.38
C PHE A 6 -15.32 -11.80 15.44
N ASP A 7 -15.89 -12.19 16.59
CA ASP A 7 -16.19 -11.29 17.69
C ASP A 7 -14.91 -10.62 18.21
N ASN A 8 -13.81 -11.37 18.34
CA ASN A 8 -12.51 -10.80 18.73
C ASN A 8 -12.00 -9.74 17.73
N TYR A 9 -12.14 -9.96 16.43
CA TYR A 9 -11.78 -8.95 15.43
C TYR A 9 -12.68 -7.72 15.50
N GLN A 10 -13.98 -7.92 15.74
CA GLN A 10 -14.93 -6.83 15.91
C GLN A 10 -14.64 -6.01 17.17
N ASP A 11 -14.27 -6.65 18.28
CA ASP A 11 -13.88 -6.00 19.52
C ASP A 11 -12.57 -5.21 19.36
N LEU A 12 -11.59 -5.75 18.63
CA LEU A 12 -10.35 -5.04 18.31
C LEU A 12 -10.62 -3.79 17.47
N HIS A 13 -11.44 -3.90 16.43
CA HIS A 13 -11.85 -2.74 15.63
C HIS A 13 -12.64 -1.73 16.46
N SER A 14 -13.63 -2.19 17.22
CA SER A 14 -14.52 -1.33 18.00
C SER A 14 -13.78 -0.61 19.11
N SER A 15 -12.83 -1.26 19.78
CA SER A 15 -11.98 -0.62 20.80
C SER A 15 -11.11 0.50 20.21
N GLY A 16 -10.49 0.27 19.05
CA GLY A 16 -9.72 1.30 18.33
C GLY A 16 -10.59 2.49 17.91
N TYR A 17 -11.77 2.22 17.35
CA TYR A 17 -12.73 3.26 16.97
C TYR A 17 -13.26 4.04 18.19
N TYR A 18 -13.54 3.35 19.29
CA TYR A 18 -14.01 3.99 20.52
C TYR A 18 -12.93 4.88 21.15
N MET A 19 -11.67 4.47 21.12
CA MET A 19 -10.54 5.30 21.55
C MET A 19 -10.46 6.60 20.73
N PHE A 20 -10.63 6.52 19.41
CA PHE A 20 -10.70 7.70 18.54
C PHE A 20 -11.85 8.64 18.95
N LEU A 21 -13.06 8.10 19.18
CA LEU A 21 -14.22 8.91 19.60
C LEU A 21 -13.96 9.61 20.95
N ILE A 22 -13.40 8.91 21.94
CA ILE A 22 -13.08 9.49 23.24
C ILE A 22 -12.01 10.57 23.10
N THR A 23 -10.94 10.33 22.32
CA THR A 23 -9.88 11.33 22.13
C THR A 23 -10.42 12.60 21.49
N ASN A 24 -11.27 12.49 20.46
CA ASN A 24 -11.93 13.66 19.86
C ASN A 24 -12.82 14.43 20.85
N ARG A 25 -13.53 13.72 21.72
CA ARG A 25 -14.35 14.33 22.78
C ARG A 25 -13.51 15.02 23.84
N ALA A 26 -12.45 14.38 24.31
CA ALA A 26 -11.52 14.93 25.30
C ALA A 26 -10.82 16.18 24.75
N PHE A 27 -10.37 16.14 23.49
CA PHE A 27 -9.81 17.30 22.81
C PHE A 27 -10.81 18.45 22.70
N GLY A 28 -12.06 18.15 22.31
CA GLY A 28 -13.14 19.14 22.30
C GLY A 28 -13.36 19.79 23.67
N TYR A 29 -13.36 19.00 24.75
CA TYR A 29 -13.47 19.51 26.12
C TYR A 29 -12.32 20.46 26.49
N TRP A 30 -11.08 20.13 26.14
CA TRP A 30 -9.95 21.04 26.37
C TRP A 30 -10.10 22.36 25.61
N LEU A 31 -10.62 22.31 24.38
CA LEU A 31 -10.92 23.53 23.62
C LEU A 31 -12.05 24.35 24.24
N ASP A 32 -13.09 23.72 24.77
CA ASP A 32 -14.13 24.39 25.57
C ASP A 32 -13.51 25.13 26.75
N CYS A 33 -12.56 24.53 27.48
CA CYS A 33 -11.86 25.18 28.58
C CYS A 33 -11.07 26.41 28.13
N PHE A 34 -10.33 26.34 27.01
CA PHE A 34 -9.61 27.49 26.46
C PHE A 34 -10.54 28.63 26.06
N CYS A 35 -11.66 28.29 25.42
CA CYS A 35 -12.66 29.27 25.02
C CYS A 35 -13.37 29.92 26.21
N ALA A 36 -13.69 29.15 27.24
CA ALA A 36 -14.24 29.68 28.49
C ALA A 36 -13.26 30.64 29.17
N LEU A 37 -11.97 30.29 29.21
CA LEU A 37 -10.91 31.17 29.73
C LEU A 37 -10.78 32.45 28.89
N TYR A 38 -10.86 32.35 27.56
CA TYR A 38 -10.84 33.51 26.67
C TYR A 38 -12.02 34.46 26.93
N ILE A 39 -13.23 33.94 27.09
CA ILE A 39 -14.42 34.73 27.42
C ILE A 39 -14.28 35.37 28.81
N ALA A 40 -13.75 34.64 29.80
CA ALA A 40 -13.50 35.17 31.13
C ALA A 40 -12.48 36.32 31.11
N VAL A 41 -11.37 36.18 30.37
CA VAL A 41 -10.38 37.25 30.21
C VAL A 41 -10.98 38.46 29.51
N THR A 42 -11.74 38.25 28.43
CA THR A 42 -12.41 39.31 27.67
C THR A 42 -13.38 40.09 28.56
N THR A 43 -14.20 39.39 29.35
CA THR A 43 -15.16 40.01 30.27
C THR A 43 -14.46 40.76 31.42
N LEU A 44 -13.42 40.20 32.02
CA LEU A 44 -12.61 40.87 33.06
C LEU A 44 -11.89 42.12 32.51
N SER A 45 -11.42 42.09 31.27
CA SER A 45 -10.75 43.24 30.64
C SER A 45 -11.67 44.47 30.58
N PHE A 46 -12.96 44.29 30.34
CA PHE A 46 -13.94 45.39 30.33
C PHE A 46 -14.24 45.95 31.73
N LEU A 47 -13.96 45.20 32.81
CA LEU A 47 -14.06 45.73 34.18
C LEU A 47 -12.89 46.65 34.54
N VAL A 48 -11.70 46.40 34.00
CA VAL A 48 -10.50 47.24 34.22
C VAL A 48 -10.52 48.46 33.29
N SER A 49 -10.91 48.27 32.04
CA SER A 49 -11.02 49.30 31.02
C SER A 49 -12.48 49.47 30.61
N SER A 50 -13.23 50.24 31.39
CA SER A 50 -14.66 50.44 31.17
C SER A 50 -14.90 51.29 29.91
N PRO A 51 -15.57 50.76 28.88
CA PRO A 51 -15.94 51.54 27.70
C PRO A 51 -17.13 52.47 28.01
N ASP A 52 -17.23 53.58 27.28
CA ASP A 52 -18.30 54.57 27.46
C ASP A 52 -19.70 54.02 27.07
N ASN A 53 -19.75 53.03 26.18
CA ASN A 53 -21.00 52.42 25.70
C ASN A 53 -21.09 50.94 26.11
N GLY A 54 -22.08 50.60 26.95
CA GLY A 54 -22.33 49.22 27.38
C GLY A 54 -22.73 48.26 26.24
N GLY A 55 -23.22 48.78 25.11
CA GLY A 55 -23.53 47.97 23.92
C GLY A 55 -22.31 47.29 23.31
N ASP A 56 -21.13 47.94 23.39
CA ASP A 56 -19.89 47.42 22.79
C ASP A 56 -19.37 46.20 23.57
N VAL A 57 -19.59 46.15 24.88
CA VAL A 57 -19.28 44.99 25.72
C VAL A 57 -20.11 43.77 25.31
N GLY A 58 -21.42 43.97 25.12
CA GLY A 58 -22.32 42.89 24.68
C GLY A 58 -21.96 42.37 23.29
N LEU A 59 -21.60 43.27 22.37
CA LEU A 59 -21.14 42.90 21.02
C LEU A 59 -19.84 42.09 21.07
N ALA A 60 -18.85 42.53 21.83
CA ALA A 60 -17.57 41.85 21.96
C ALA A 60 -17.72 40.43 22.56
N VAL A 61 -18.52 40.28 23.61
CA VAL A 61 -18.78 38.97 24.22
C VAL A 61 -19.51 38.04 23.25
N THR A 62 -20.53 38.54 22.54
CA THR A 62 -21.29 37.74 21.57
C THR A 62 -20.40 37.28 20.40
N GLN A 63 -19.52 38.15 19.90
CA GLN A 63 -18.56 37.79 18.86
C GLN A 63 -17.49 36.81 19.37
N ALA A 64 -16.99 36.98 20.59
CA ALA A 64 -16.05 36.06 21.22
C ALA A 64 -16.64 34.65 21.39
N MET A 65 -17.92 34.56 21.78
CA MET A 65 -18.66 33.30 21.83
C MET A 65 -18.85 32.67 20.45
N GLY A 66 -19.17 33.47 19.43
CA GLY A 66 -19.29 33.00 18.05
C GLY A 66 -17.98 32.45 17.50
N LEU A 67 -16.86 33.16 17.73
CA LEU A 67 -15.52 32.74 17.32
C LEU A 67 -15.10 31.43 17.98
N THR A 68 -15.36 31.30 19.29
CA THR A 68 -15.15 30.09 20.07
C THR A 68 -15.79 28.86 19.42
N GLY A 69 -17.07 28.94 19.05
CA GLY A 69 -17.77 27.81 18.42
C GLY A 69 -17.19 27.44 17.05
N MET A 70 -16.79 28.43 16.26
CA MET A 70 -16.15 28.19 14.96
C MET A 70 -14.78 27.52 15.09
N VAL A 71 -13.96 27.93 16.07
CA VAL A 71 -12.65 27.32 16.33
C VAL A 71 -12.80 25.85 16.72
N GLN A 72 -13.74 25.52 17.61
CA GLN A 72 -13.99 24.14 18.00
C GLN A 72 -14.44 23.26 16.84
N TRP A 73 -15.36 23.77 16.02
CA TRP A 73 -15.81 23.05 14.83
C TRP A 73 -14.66 22.86 13.84
N GLY A 74 -13.89 23.91 13.55
CA GLY A 74 -12.74 23.85 12.65
C GLY A 74 -11.66 22.86 13.10
N MET A 75 -11.37 22.80 14.41
CA MET A 75 -10.40 21.84 14.94
C MET A 75 -10.88 20.39 14.84
N ARG A 76 -12.18 20.13 15.03
CA ARG A 76 -12.75 18.80 14.78
C ARG A 76 -12.66 18.40 13.31
N GLN A 77 -12.99 19.32 12.39
CA GLN A 77 -12.85 19.06 10.95
C GLN A 77 -11.39 18.78 10.56
N SER A 78 -10.42 19.47 11.18
CA SER A 78 -9.00 19.22 10.95
C SER A 78 -8.59 17.81 11.35
N ALA A 79 -9.04 17.33 12.52
CA ALA A 79 -8.75 15.96 12.97
C ALA A 79 -9.40 14.89 12.07
N GLU A 80 -10.63 15.13 11.59
CA GLU A 80 -11.30 14.25 10.62
C GLU A 80 -10.55 14.20 9.27
N LEU A 81 -10.03 15.34 8.82
CA LEU A 81 -9.23 15.43 7.60
C LEU A 81 -7.93 14.63 7.74
N GLU A 82 -7.19 14.79 8.85
CA GLU A 82 -5.98 14.02 9.11
C GLU A 82 -6.24 12.51 9.09
N ASN A 83 -7.31 12.07 9.75
CA ASN A 83 -7.71 10.66 9.74
C ASN A 83 -8.07 10.15 8.32
N SER A 84 -8.67 11.01 7.50
CA SER A 84 -8.98 10.68 6.10
C SER A 84 -7.73 10.62 5.23
N MET A 85 -6.72 11.46 5.51
CA MET A 85 -5.45 11.48 4.79
C MET A 85 -4.62 10.20 4.96
N THR A 86 -4.78 9.46 6.07
CA THR A 86 -4.19 8.12 6.21
C THR A 86 -4.64 7.16 5.10
N SER A 87 -5.84 7.34 4.54
CA SER A 87 -6.28 6.52 3.39
C SER A 87 -5.55 6.90 2.10
N VAL A 88 -5.18 8.18 1.94
CA VAL A 88 -4.40 8.66 0.80
C VAL A 88 -2.95 8.18 0.91
N GLU A 89 -2.37 8.21 2.11
CA GLU A 89 -1.04 7.66 2.37
C GLU A 89 -0.94 6.19 1.91
N ARG A 90 -1.92 5.36 2.25
CA ARG A 90 -1.98 3.96 1.77
C ARG A 90 -2.04 3.83 0.24
N LEU A 91 -2.70 4.75 -0.45
CA LEU A 91 -2.74 4.74 -1.92
C LEU A 91 -1.36 5.06 -2.50
N ILE A 92 -0.65 6.01 -1.90
CA ILE A 92 0.72 6.37 -2.28
C ILE A 92 1.67 5.18 -2.03
N GLU A 93 1.52 4.47 -0.91
CA GLU A 93 2.30 3.24 -0.65
C GLU A 93 2.14 2.20 -1.76
N TYR A 94 0.94 2.05 -2.34
CA TYR A 94 0.70 1.14 -3.47
C TYR A 94 1.29 1.65 -4.79
N GLU A 95 1.47 2.97 -4.96
CA GLU A 95 2.14 3.54 -6.13
C GLU A 95 3.65 3.28 -6.11
N GLU A 96 4.25 3.21 -4.93
CA GLU A 96 5.70 3.07 -4.74
C GLU A 96 6.22 1.62 -4.77
N ILE A 97 5.36 0.62 -4.89
CA ILE A 97 5.78 -0.80 -4.91
C ILE A 97 6.62 -1.12 -6.15
N GLU A 98 7.57 -2.04 -5.99
CA GLU A 98 8.40 -2.52 -7.10
C GLU A 98 7.53 -3.26 -8.14
N PRO A 99 7.52 -2.82 -9.41
CA PRO A 99 6.80 -3.52 -10.47
C PRO A 99 7.52 -4.81 -10.87
N GLU A 100 6.74 -5.82 -11.31
CA GLU A 100 7.25 -7.13 -11.74
C GLU A 100 8.25 -7.05 -12.93
N GLY A 101 8.08 -6.04 -13.79
CA GLY A 101 8.93 -5.81 -14.96
C GLY A 101 8.20 -5.01 -16.05
N GLU A 102 8.89 -4.76 -17.17
CA GLU A 102 8.27 -4.12 -18.33
C GLU A 102 7.24 -5.07 -18.97
N LEU A 103 6.01 -4.59 -19.21
CA LEU A 103 4.94 -5.40 -19.81
C LEU A 103 5.19 -5.67 -21.30
N GLU A 104 5.67 -4.66 -22.02
CA GLU A 104 5.96 -4.72 -23.46
C GLU A 104 7.46 -4.63 -23.68
N SER A 105 7.98 -5.39 -24.65
CA SER A 105 9.39 -5.32 -25.01
C SER A 105 9.73 -3.96 -25.61
N LYS A 106 10.95 -3.47 -25.33
CA LYS A 106 11.53 -2.32 -26.04
C LYS A 106 11.49 -2.56 -27.55
N LEU A 107 11.28 -1.53 -28.36
CA LEU A 107 11.20 -1.62 -29.83
C LEU A 107 12.37 -2.38 -30.47
N SER A 108 13.58 -2.26 -29.90
CA SER A 108 14.78 -2.96 -30.36
C SER A 108 14.82 -4.45 -30.03
N LYS A 109 14.06 -4.90 -29.02
CA LYS A 109 14.04 -6.27 -28.48
C LYS A 109 12.70 -6.98 -28.67
N LYS A 110 11.71 -6.32 -29.24
CA LYS A 110 10.41 -6.93 -29.54
C LYS A 110 10.58 -8.15 -30.47
N PRO A 111 9.97 -9.30 -30.15
CA PRO A 111 10.06 -10.46 -31.01
C PRO A 111 9.21 -10.26 -32.27
N PRO A 112 9.56 -10.90 -33.40
CA PRO A 112 8.70 -10.91 -34.58
C PRO A 112 7.39 -11.64 -34.26
N LYS A 113 6.31 -11.33 -34.99
CA LYS A 113 5.01 -12.00 -34.81
C LYS A 113 5.04 -13.51 -35.07
N THR A 114 6.08 -13.99 -35.73
CA THR A 114 6.32 -15.42 -36.01
C THR A 114 6.98 -16.15 -34.85
N TRP A 115 7.50 -15.43 -33.85
CA TRP A 115 8.12 -16.03 -32.67
C TRP A 115 7.05 -16.56 -31.71
N PRO A 116 7.29 -17.71 -31.06
CA PRO A 116 8.46 -18.60 -31.21
C PRO A 116 8.41 -19.42 -32.51
N GLU A 117 9.54 -19.54 -33.21
CA GLU A 117 9.61 -20.17 -34.54
C GLU A 117 9.95 -21.66 -34.46
N GLN A 118 10.96 -22.01 -33.65
CA GLN A 118 11.40 -23.41 -33.49
C GLN A 118 10.88 -23.99 -32.17
N GLY A 119 10.75 -23.17 -31.14
CA GLY A 119 10.35 -23.59 -29.80
C GLY A 119 11.47 -24.32 -29.05
N LYS A 120 12.73 -24.03 -29.37
CA LYS A 120 13.87 -24.54 -28.59
C LYS A 120 13.91 -23.81 -27.24
N ILE A 121 14.07 -24.53 -26.13
CA ILE A 121 14.15 -23.92 -24.79
C ILE A 121 15.43 -24.37 -24.11
N VAL A 122 16.25 -23.43 -23.66
CA VAL A 122 17.48 -23.70 -22.92
C VAL A 122 17.38 -23.08 -21.54
N PHE A 123 17.54 -23.90 -20.52
CA PHE A 123 17.74 -23.48 -19.15
C PHE A 123 19.23 -23.51 -18.85
N ASP A 124 19.79 -22.38 -18.41
CA ASP A 124 21.21 -22.24 -18.10
C ASP A 124 21.39 -21.73 -16.67
N GLU A 125 21.90 -22.62 -15.80
CA GLU A 125 22.12 -22.42 -14.37
C GLU A 125 20.92 -21.84 -13.61
N LEU A 126 19.69 -22.18 -14.05
CA LEU A 126 18.46 -21.61 -13.51
C LEU A 126 18.33 -21.94 -12.02
N SER A 127 18.17 -20.91 -11.20
CA SER A 127 17.77 -21.00 -9.82
C SER A 127 16.50 -20.17 -9.59
N LEU A 128 15.64 -20.63 -8.68
CA LEU A 128 14.35 -19.98 -8.42
C LEU A 128 14.13 -19.77 -6.92
N ARG A 129 13.63 -18.57 -6.59
CA ARG A 129 13.15 -18.19 -5.26
C ARG A 129 11.73 -17.62 -5.38
N TYR A 130 10.92 -17.85 -4.35
CA TYR A 130 9.58 -17.25 -4.26
C TYR A 130 9.59 -15.87 -3.62
N PHE A 131 10.64 -15.55 -2.86
CA PHE A 131 10.79 -14.27 -2.18
C PHE A 131 12.10 -13.61 -2.64
N PRO A 132 12.13 -12.27 -2.75
CA PRO A 132 13.31 -11.53 -3.18
C PRO A 132 14.44 -11.54 -2.13
N ASP A 133 14.16 -11.99 -0.89
CA ASP A 133 15.17 -12.08 0.16
C ASP A 133 16.30 -13.06 -0.23
N SER A 134 17.53 -12.56 -0.23
CA SER A 134 18.76 -13.33 -0.43
C SER A 134 18.91 -14.54 0.50
N LYS A 135 18.30 -14.50 1.69
CA LYS A 135 18.30 -15.60 2.67
C LYS A 135 17.22 -16.65 2.43
N SER A 136 16.26 -16.39 1.53
CA SER A 136 15.21 -17.35 1.21
C SER A 136 15.77 -18.61 0.55
N ASP A 137 15.20 -19.77 0.81
CA ASP A 137 15.69 -21.00 0.20
C ASP A 137 15.39 -21.04 -1.31
N ARG A 138 16.42 -21.39 -2.10
CA ARG A 138 16.26 -21.71 -3.52
C ARG A 138 15.51 -23.03 -3.67
N VAL A 139 14.35 -23.00 -4.32
CA VAL A 139 13.54 -24.19 -4.61
C VAL A 139 14.13 -24.98 -5.77
N LEU A 140 14.57 -24.28 -6.81
CA LEU A 140 15.36 -24.83 -7.90
C LEU A 140 16.80 -24.30 -7.77
N LYS A 141 17.78 -25.18 -7.98
CA LYS A 141 19.20 -24.88 -7.75
C LYS A 141 20.01 -25.25 -8.99
N SER A 142 20.48 -24.25 -9.73
CA SER A 142 21.38 -24.39 -10.88
C SER A 142 20.96 -25.48 -11.88
N LEU A 143 19.70 -25.43 -12.31
CA LEU A 143 19.17 -26.33 -13.34
C LEU A 143 19.67 -25.91 -14.73
N SER A 144 20.40 -26.82 -15.39
CA SER A 144 20.83 -26.64 -16.77
C SER A 144 20.35 -27.82 -17.63
N PHE A 145 19.50 -27.55 -18.62
CA PHE A 145 19.03 -28.54 -19.59
C PHE A 145 18.44 -27.85 -20.83
N GLU A 146 18.34 -28.60 -21.91
CA GLU A 146 17.83 -28.13 -23.20
C GLU A 146 16.67 -29.01 -23.67
N ILE A 147 15.62 -28.37 -24.19
CA ILE A 147 14.47 -28.99 -24.86
C ILE A 147 14.57 -28.66 -26.35
N GLN A 148 14.57 -29.70 -27.18
CA GLN A 148 14.68 -29.54 -28.63
C GLN A 148 13.36 -29.08 -29.26
N PRO A 149 13.41 -28.42 -30.43
CA PRO A 149 12.23 -28.11 -31.22
C PRO A 149 11.30 -29.31 -31.41
N SER A 150 10.00 -29.10 -31.20
CA SER A 150 8.95 -30.14 -31.34
C SER A 150 9.13 -31.39 -30.44
N GLU A 151 9.94 -31.30 -29.38
CA GLU A 151 10.13 -32.37 -28.41
C GLU A 151 8.96 -32.43 -27.40
N LYS A 152 8.54 -33.65 -27.03
CA LYS A 152 7.56 -33.87 -25.97
C LYS A 152 8.27 -34.32 -24.70
N VAL A 153 8.35 -33.45 -23.71
CA VAL A 153 9.02 -33.71 -22.42
C VAL A 153 7.98 -33.93 -21.32
N GLY A 154 8.14 -35.00 -20.54
CA GLY A 154 7.35 -35.26 -19.34
C GLY A 154 8.12 -34.92 -18.07
N ILE A 155 7.60 -34.04 -17.24
CA ILE A 155 8.22 -33.68 -15.94
C ILE A 155 7.58 -34.55 -14.84
N VAL A 156 8.38 -35.45 -14.24
CA VAL A 156 7.92 -36.36 -13.17
C VAL A 156 8.70 -36.14 -11.88
N GLY A 157 8.07 -36.44 -10.74
CA GLY A 157 8.70 -36.31 -9.43
C GLY A 157 7.69 -36.28 -8.29
N ARG A 158 8.16 -36.51 -7.06
CA ARG A 158 7.32 -36.48 -5.84
C ARG A 158 6.64 -35.11 -5.65
N THR A 159 5.59 -35.06 -4.83
CA THR A 159 4.99 -33.79 -4.39
C THR A 159 6.05 -32.91 -3.72
N GLY A 160 6.07 -31.61 -4.05
CA GLY A 160 7.10 -30.68 -3.55
C GLY A 160 8.44 -30.71 -4.28
N ALA A 161 8.63 -31.54 -5.31
CA ALA A 161 9.89 -31.61 -6.07
C ALA A 161 10.19 -30.40 -6.99
N GLY A 162 9.44 -29.30 -6.89
CA GLY A 162 9.68 -28.09 -7.72
C GLY A 162 9.11 -28.13 -9.14
N LYS A 163 8.28 -29.12 -9.50
CA LYS A 163 7.67 -29.23 -10.85
C LYS A 163 6.87 -27.98 -11.24
N SER A 164 5.96 -27.53 -10.37
CA SER A 164 5.18 -26.30 -10.60
C SER A 164 6.07 -25.05 -10.57
N SER A 165 7.13 -25.07 -9.76
CA SER A 165 8.10 -23.98 -9.72
C SER A 165 8.84 -23.84 -11.05
N LEU A 166 9.18 -24.94 -11.73
CA LEU A 166 9.80 -24.90 -13.05
C LEU A 166 8.88 -24.24 -14.10
N ILE A 167 7.58 -24.52 -14.04
CA ILE A 167 6.59 -23.85 -14.90
C ILE A 167 6.49 -22.36 -14.56
N ASN A 168 6.48 -22.00 -13.28
CA ASN A 168 6.48 -20.59 -12.86
C ASN A 168 7.74 -19.85 -13.35
N ALA A 169 8.91 -20.51 -13.33
CA ALA A 169 10.15 -19.95 -13.82
C ALA A 169 10.05 -19.60 -15.30
N LEU A 170 9.51 -20.51 -16.12
CA LEU A 170 9.34 -20.35 -17.56
C LEU A 170 8.45 -19.15 -17.91
N PHE A 171 7.37 -18.94 -17.15
CA PHE A 171 6.48 -17.78 -17.33
C PHE A 171 6.95 -16.52 -16.60
N ARG A 172 8.13 -16.53 -15.97
CA ARG A 172 8.67 -15.44 -15.13
C ARG A 172 7.72 -14.97 -14.03
N LEU A 173 7.01 -15.89 -13.37
CA LEU A 173 6.10 -15.59 -12.25
C LEU A 173 6.82 -15.59 -10.88
N SER A 174 8.15 -15.68 -10.89
CA SER A 174 9.00 -15.84 -9.72
C SER A 174 10.35 -15.18 -9.94
N TYR A 175 11.10 -14.98 -8.85
CA TYR A 175 12.45 -14.45 -8.91
C TYR A 175 13.40 -15.55 -9.38
N ASN A 176 13.89 -15.36 -10.60
CA ASN A 176 14.79 -16.30 -11.26
C ASN A 176 16.21 -15.72 -11.25
N GLU A 177 17.21 -16.59 -11.07
CA GLU A 177 18.62 -16.31 -11.29
C GLU A 177 19.13 -17.30 -12.37
N GLY A 178 20.11 -16.90 -13.18
CA GLY A 178 20.52 -17.67 -14.37
C GLY A 178 19.77 -17.17 -15.60
N SER A 179 19.64 -18.00 -16.63
CA SER A 179 18.91 -17.59 -17.84
C SER A 179 18.01 -18.68 -18.41
N ILE A 180 16.91 -18.24 -19.03
CA ILE A 180 16.04 -19.09 -19.83
C ILE A 180 16.01 -18.48 -21.23
N ILE A 181 16.39 -19.26 -22.22
CA ILE A 181 16.50 -18.82 -23.61
C ILE A 181 15.48 -19.59 -24.43
N ILE A 182 14.64 -18.87 -25.15
CA ILE A 182 13.69 -19.45 -26.10
C ILE A 182 14.15 -19.07 -27.52
N ASP A 183 14.38 -20.09 -28.35
CA ASP A 183 15.07 -20.04 -29.63
C ASP A 183 16.47 -19.43 -29.52
N THR A 184 16.58 -18.11 -29.69
CA THR A 184 17.84 -17.35 -29.65
C THR A 184 17.79 -16.15 -28.69
N ARG A 185 16.69 -15.99 -27.93
CA ARG A 185 16.45 -14.81 -27.10
C ARG A 185 16.30 -15.18 -25.63
N ASN A 186 17.00 -14.44 -24.76
CA ASN A 186 16.79 -14.54 -23.32
C ASN A 186 15.44 -13.89 -22.97
N ILE A 187 14.61 -14.61 -22.21
CA ILE A 187 13.28 -14.15 -21.82
C ILE A 187 13.32 -12.93 -20.88
N GLU A 188 14.44 -12.66 -20.21
CA GLU A 188 14.61 -11.46 -19.37
C GLU A 188 14.61 -10.16 -20.18
N GLU A 189 15.03 -10.23 -21.45
CA GLU A 189 15.04 -9.09 -22.37
C GLU A 189 13.67 -8.79 -23.00
N LEU A 190 12.71 -9.71 -22.83
CA LEU A 190 11.35 -9.60 -23.37
C LEU A 190 10.41 -8.99 -22.34
N GLY A 191 9.43 -8.23 -22.82
CA GLY A 191 8.30 -7.80 -22.04
C GLY A 191 7.43 -8.99 -21.63
N LEU A 192 6.82 -8.90 -20.44
CA LEU A 192 6.04 -10.01 -19.86
C LEU A 192 4.83 -10.42 -20.74
N HIS A 193 4.17 -9.47 -21.41
CA HIS A 193 3.07 -9.78 -22.32
C HIS A 193 3.56 -10.48 -23.59
N ASP A 194 4.65 -10.02 -24.19
CA ASP A 194 5.21 -10.66 -25.40
C ASP A 194 5.69 -12.10 -25.11
N LEU A 195 6.10 -12.39 -23.87
CA LEU A 195 6.47 -13.74 -23.43
C LEU A 195 5.24 -14.64 -23.15
N ARG A 196 4.16 -14.07 -22.62
CA ARG A 196 2.98 -14.80 -22.13
C ARG A 196 1.81 -14.85 -23.13
N SER A 197 1.92 -14.19 -24.28
CA SER A 197 0.88 -14.08 -25.32
C SER A 197 0.71 -15.34 -26.18
#